data_AF-A0A7J8G0G3-F1
#
_entry.id   AF-A0A7J8G0G3-F1
#
_cell.length_a   1.000
_cell.length_b   1.000
_cell.length_c   1.000
_cell.angle_alpha   90.00
_cell.angle_beta   90.00
_cell.angle_gamma   90.00
#
_symmetry.space_group_name_H-M   'P 1'
#
loop_
_entity.id
_entity.type
_entity.pdbx_description
1 polymer ?
#
loop_
_entity_poly.entity_id
_entity_poly.type
_entity_poly.pdbx_seq_one_letter_code
_entity_poly.pdbx_strand_id
1 'polypeptide(L)'
;MKMADAKQKRNEQLKRWIGSETDLEPPVVKRQKTKVKFDDGAVFLAACSSGDTDEVLKLLHRGADINYANVDGLTALHQDISLTADLIWYICGDYSGAFSFL
;
A
#
# COMPACT_ATOMS: atom_id res chain seq x y z
N MET A 1 -33.36 26.40 1.48
CA MET A 1 -33.39 25.00 1.95
C MET A 1 -32.70 24.10 0.93
N LYS A 2 -31.43 23.67 1.15
CA LYS A 2 -30.73 22.70 0.28
C LYS A 2 -30.00 21.57 1.03
N MET A 3 -29.70 21.76 2.32
CA MET A 3 -28.93 20.79 3.12
C MET A 3 -29.73 19.55 3.58
N ALA A 4 -31.05 19.70 3.79
CA ALA A 4 -31.93 18.58 4.15
C ALA A 4 -32.05 17.57 3.01
N ASP A 5 -32.07 18.07 1.77
CA ASP A 5 -32.18 17.27 0.55
C ASP A 5 -30.94 16.39 0.31
N ALA A 6 -29.73 16.93 0.51
CA ALA A 6 -28.48 16.16 0.35
C ALA A 6 -28.35 15.01 1.38
N LYS A 7 -28.73 15.26 2.65
CA LYS A 7 -28.71 14.23 3.69
C LYS A 7 -29.75 13.14 3.44
N GLN A 8 -30.94 13.54 3.00
CA GLN A 8 -32.01 12.58 2.70
C GLN A 8 -31.64 11.70 1.50
N LYS A 9 -31.11 12.29 0.42
CA LYS A 9 -30.62 11.54 -0.75
C LYS A 9 -29.53 10.53 -0.40
N ARG A 10 -28.57 10.89 0.47
CA ARG A 10 -27.55 9.95 0.97
C ARG A 10 -28.21 8.80 1.74
N ASN A 11 -29.17 9.09 2.60
CA ASN A 11 -29.86 8.08 3.39
C ASN A 11 -30.64 7.08 2.50
N GLU A 12 -31.28 7.59 1.44
CA GLU A 12 -31.95 6.76 0.44
C GLU A 12 -30.97 5.90 -0.37
N GLN A 13 -29.80 6.43 -0.72
CA GLN A 13 -28.73 5.67 -1.37
C GLN A 13 -28.22 4.52 -0.49
N LEU A 14 -27.95 4.78 0.79
CA LEU A 14 -27.49 3.75 1.73
C LEU A 14 -28.53 2.64 1.89
N LYS A 15 -29.83 2.99 1.95
CA LYS A 15 -30.91 1.99 1.99
C LYS A 15 -30.95 1.09 0.75
N ARG A 16 -30.64 1.64 -0.43
CA ARG A 16 -30.57 0.87 -1.68
C ARG A 16 -29.31 0.02 -1.79
N TRP A 17 -28.24 0.45 -1.14
CA TRP A 17 -26.96 -0.26 -1.15
C TRP A 17 -27.02 -1.54 -0.29
N ILE A 18 -27.72 -1.50 0.85
CA ILE A 18 -27.90 -2.68 1.72
C ILE A 18 -28.62 -3.80 0.95
N GLY A 19 -28.01 -4.98 0.88
CA GLY A 19 -28.52 -6.15 0.14
C GLY A 19 -28.33 -6.09 -1.37
N SER A 20 -27.64 -5.07 -1.89
CA SER A 20 -27.24 -5.02 -3.30
C SER A 20 -26.16 -6.08 -3.59
N GLU A 21 -25.94 -6.39 -4.86
CA GLU A 21 -24.87 -7.31 -5.29
C GLU A 21 -23.50 -6.88 -4.75
N THR A 22 -23.22 -5.57 -4.74
CA THR A 22 -21.98 -4.99 -4.21
C THR A 22 -21.82 -5.15 -2.69
N ASP A 23 -22.91 -5.13 -1.92
CA ASP A 23 -22.88 -5.39 -0.46
C ASP A 23 -22.67 -6.88 -0.15
N LEU A 24 -23.16 -7.76 -1.03
CA LEU A 24 -23.03 -9.20 -0.90
C LEU A 24 -21.69 -9.74 -1.45
N GLU A 25 -20.89 -8.92 -2.14
CA GLU A 25 -19.59 -9.35 -2.62
C GLU A 25 -18.68 -9.73 -1.44
N PRO A 26 -18.00 -10.90 -1.51
CA PRO A 26 -17.14 -11.34 -0.43
C PRO A 26 -15.93 -10.39 -0.29
N PRO A 27 -15.46 -10.14 0.95
CA PRO A 27 -14.34 -9.22 1.21
C PRO A 27 -13.02 -9.66 0.56
N VAL A 28 -12.91 -10.92 0.17
CA VAL A 28 -11.74 -11.47 -0.53
C VAL A 28 -12.10 -11.70 -1.98
N VAL A 29 -11.74 -10.74 -2.84
CA VAL A 29 -11.83 -10.90 -4.29
C VAL A 29 -10.82 -11.97 -4.69
N LYS A 30 -11.29 -13.10 -5.24
CA LYS A 30 -10.40 -14.13 -5.80
C LYS A 30 -9.51 -13.46 -6.86
N ARG A 31 -8.19 -13.50 -6.67
CA ARG A 31 -7.19 -12.91 -7.59
C ARG A 31 -7.40 -13.47 -9.00
N GLN A 32 -8.17 -12.76 -9.83
CA GLN A 32 -8.18 -12.96 -11.26
C GLN A 32 -6.90 -12.32 -11.82
N LYS A 33 -6.37 -12.86 -12.93
CA LYS A 33 -5.20 -12.27 -13.60
C LYS A 33 -5.55 -10.85 -14.03
N THR A 34 -5.09 -9.85 -13.29
CA THR A 34 -5.33 -8.46 -13.61
C THR A 34 -4.53 -8.10 -14.86
N LYS A 35 -5.19 -7.41 -15.81
CA LYS A 35 -4.50 -6.86 -16.98
C LYS A 35 -3.65 -5.64 -16.62
N VAL A 36 -4.01 -4.95 -15.53
CA VAL A 36 -3.30 -3.78 -15.00
C VAL A 36 -2.16 -4.25 -14.11
N LYS A 37 -0.96 -3.73 -14.39
CA LYS A 37 0.25 -3.91 -13.60
C LYS A 37 0.85 -2.54 -13.30
N PHE A 38 1.44 -2.41 -12.13
CA PHE A 38 2.22 -1.25 -11.75
C PHE A 38 3.71 -1.56 -11.90
N ASP A 39 4.52 -0.51 -11.95
CA ASP A 39 5.96 -0.65 -11.91
C ASP A 39 6.40 -1.31 -10.60
N ASP A 40 7.34 -2.27 -10.66
CA ASP A 40 7.73 -3.05 -9.49
C ASP A 40 8.32 -2.15 -8.38
N GLY A 41 8.96 -1.02 -8.73
CA GLY A 41 9.46 -0.04 -7.76
C GLY A 41 8.35 0.75 -7.06
N ALA A 42 7.31 1.15 -7.80
CA ALA A 42 6.13 1.79 -7.21
C ALA A 42 5.36 0.83 -6.28
N VAL A 43 5.27 -0.46 -6.65
CA VAL A 43 4.67 -1.50 -5.79
C VAL A 43 5.51 -1.72 -4.54
N PHE A 44 6.85 -1.71 -4.67
CA PHE A 44 7.76 -1.83 -3.53
C PHE A 44 7.60 -0.69 -2.52
N LEU A 45 7.58 0.57 -2.98
CA LEU A 45 7.34 1.72 -2.10
C LEU A 45 5.97 1.64 -1.39
N ALA A 46 4.93 1.21 -2.09
CA ALA A 46 3.61 1.04 -1.51
C ALA A 46 3.58 -0.07 -0.44
N ALA A 47 4.22 -1.21 -0.71
CA ALA A 47 4.32 -2.32 0.25
C ALA A 47 5.06 -1.87 1.53
N CYS A 48 6.18 -1.16 1.37
CA CYS A 48 6.93 -0.54 2.45
C CYS A 48 6.08 0.45 3.27
N SER A 49 5.36 1.37 2.60
CA SER A 49 4.49 2.35 3.27
C SER A 49 3.32 1.70 4.02
N SER A 50 2.80 0.58 3.51
CA SER A 50 1.71 -0.18 4.18
C SER A 50 2.17 -1.02 5.37
N GLY A 51 3.49 -1.24 5.53
CA GLY A 51 4.05 -2.13 6.54
C GLY A 51 3.85 -3.63 6.25
N ASP A 52 3.45 -4.00 5.02
CA ASP A 52 3.27 -5.41 4.61
C ASP A 52 4.62 -6.06 4.36
N THR A 53 5.25 -6.56 5.42
CA THR A 53 6.58 -7.15 5.37
C THR A 53 6.65 -8.38 4.47
N ASP A 54 5.60 -9.22 4.42
CA ASP A 54 5.57 -10.41 3.58
C ASP A 54 5.58 -10.06 2.08
N GLU A 55 4.83 -9.03 1.67
CA GLU A 55 4.86 -8.56 0.29
C GLU A 55 6.19 -7.87 -0.05
N VAL A 56 6.76 -7.09 0.87
CA VAL A 56 8.10 -6.51 0.68
C VAL A 56 9.16 -7.60 0.47
N LEU A 57 9.14 -8.65 1.29
CA LEU A 57 10.05 -9.81 1.15
C LEU A 57 9.91 -10.49 -0.21
N LYS A 58 8.67 -10.72 -0.66
CA LYS A 58 8.42 -11.31 -1.98
C LYS A 58 8.97 -10.46 -3.12
N LEU A 59 8.82 -9.13 -3.02
CA LEU A 59 9.34 -8.19 -4.01
C LEU A 59 10.87 -8.17 -4.01
N LEU A 60 11.51 -8.21 -2.84
CA LEU A 60 12.97 -8.34 -2.72
C LEU A 60 13.48 -9.65 -3.32
N HIS A 61 12.84 -10.78 -3.03
CA HIS A 61 13.17 -12.07 -3.64
C HIS A 61 13.00 -12.08 -5.17
N ARG A 62 12.08 -11.26 -5.69
CA ARG A 62 11.87 -11.07 -7.13
C ARG A 62 12.88 -10.12 -7.77
N GLY A 63 13.72 -9.45 -6.99
CA GLY A 63 14.77 -8.54 -7.46
C GLY A 63 14.33 -7.08 -7.58
N ALA A 64 13.36 -6.64 -6.77
CA ALA A 64 13.01 -5.22 -6.69
C ALA A 64 14.21 -4.38 -6.21
N ASP A 65 14.39 -3.20 -6.81
CA ASP A 65 15.45 -2.28 -6.43
C ASP A 65 15.09 -1.56 -5.11
N ILE A 66 15.89 -1.83 -4.07
CA ILE A 66 15.77 -1.21 -2.75
C ILE A 66 15.97 0.31 -2.83
N ASN A 67 16.79 0.76 -3.77
CA ASN A 67 17.12 2.17 -3.97
C ASN A 67 16.15 2.88 -4.92
N TYR A 68 15.06 2.22 -5.31
CA TYR A 68 14.05 2.85 -6.14
C TYR A 68 13.53 4.12 -5.45
N ALA A 69 13.65 5.23 -6.17
CA ALA A 69 13.21 6.54 -5.72
C ALA A 69 11.91 6.93 -6.43
N ASN A 70 11.01 7.57 -5.70
CA ASN A 70 9.81 8.17 -6.29
C ASN A 70 10.15 9.41 -7.14
N VAL A 71 9.12 10.08 -7.67
CA VAL A 71 9.28 11.33 -8.45
C VAL A 71 9.97 12.46 -7.68
N ASP A 72 9.90 12.42 -6.35
CA ASP A 72 10.53 13.39 -5.45
C ASP A 72 11.98 12.99 -5.08
N GLY A 73 12.47 11.85 -5.57
CA GLY A 73 13.80 11.33 -5.25
C GLY A 73 13.87 10.56 -3.91
N LEU A 74 12.74 10.26 -3.29
CA LEU A 74 12.67 9.57 -1.99
C LEU A 74 12.61 8.05 -2.18
N THR A 75 13.55 7.34 -1.56
CA THR A 75 13.54 5.88 -1.46
C THR A 75 12.62 5.39 -0.32
N ALA A 76 12.41 4.08 -0.22
CA ALA A 76 11.67 3.49 0.90
C ALA A 76 12.23 3.93 2.25
N LEU A 77 13.56 3.99 2.37
CA LEU A 77 14.25 4.40 3.59
C LEU A 77 14.07 5.90 3.89
N HIS A 78 14.00 6.77 2.88
CA HIS A 78 13.72 8.19 3.13
C HIS A 78 12.35 8.43 3.75
N GLN A 79 11.40 7.53 3.50
CA GLN A 79 10.06 7.56 4.04
C GLN A 79 9.97 6.91 5.44
N ASP A 80 11.10 6.80 6.16
CA ASP A 80 11.37 6.08 7.43
C ASP A 80 10.41 6.34 8.61
N ILE A 81 9.35 7.10 8.42
CA ILE A 81 8.31 7.36 9.42
C ILE A 81 7.30 6.20 9.53
N SER A 82 7.30 5.24 8.60
CA SER A 82 6.29 4.15 8.56
C SER A 82 6.85 2.73 8.52
N LEU A 83 8.16 2.55 8.32
CA LEU A 83 8.77 1.22 8.36
C LEU A 83 8.84 0.77 9.82
N THR A 84 8.21 -0.37 10.13
CA THR A 84 8.39 -1.00 11.43
C THR A 84 9.88 -1.33 11.61
N ALA A 85 10.39 -1.21 12.83
CA ALA A 85 11.82 -1.44 13.12
C ALA A 85 12.33 -2.80 12.58
N ASP A 86 11.45 -3.80 12.52
CA ASP A 86 11.73 -5.12 11.96
C ASP A 86 12.02 -5.10 10.45
N LEU A 87 11.33 -4.24 9.69
CA LEU A 87 11.54 -4.10 8.24
C LEU A 87 12.84 -3.33 7.95
N ILE A 88 13.16 -2.31 8.76
CA ILE A 88 14.44 -1.60 8.70
C ILE A 88 15.56 -2.60 8.96
N TRP A 89 15.48 -3.40 10.02
CA TRP A 89 16.48 -4.44 10.29
C TRP A 89 16.68 -5.39 9.10
N TYR A 90 15.60 -5.76 8.40
CA TYR A 90 15.67 -6.68 7.27
C TYR A 90 16.24 -6.05 5.99
N ILE A 91 15.80 -4.84 5.62
CA ILE A 91 16.31 -4.11 4.46
C ILE A 91 17.78 -3.73 4.68
N CYS A 92 18.12 -3.39 5.92
CA CYS A 92 19.44 -2.95 6.32
C CYS A 92 20.38 -4.16 6.53
N GLY A 93 19.88 -5.34 6.91
CA GLY A 93 20.65 -6.60 6.95
C GLY A 93 21.95 -6.46 7.74
N ASP A 94 21.88 -6.52 9.08
CA ASP A 94 23.06 -6.44 9.96
C ASP A 94 23.91 -5.15 9.80
N TYR A 95 23.36 -3.99 10.17
CA TYR A 95 24.17 -2.76 10.25
C TYR A 95 24.93 -2.67 11.56
N SER A 96 26.10 -3.30 11.60
CA SER A 96 27.17 -2.94 12.54
C SER A 96 28.06 -1.81 12.01
N GLY A 97 27.69 -1.05 10.97
CA GLY A 97 28.61 -0.05 10.43
C GLY A 97 28.19 0.95 9.34
N ALA A 98 26.94 1.01 8.89
CA ALA A 98 26.59 1.91 7.77
C ALA A 98 25.65 3.08 8.12
N PHE A 99 25.73 3.58 9.35
CA PHE A 99 25.36 4.97 9.69
C PHE A 99 26.40 5.98 9.20
N SER A 100 26.88 5.87 7.95
CA SER A 100 27.91 6.79 7.45
C SER A 100 27.53 7.67 6.27
N PHE A 101 26.36 7.51 5.63
CA PHE A 101 25.95 8.41 4.55
C PHE A 101 24.42 8.57 4.44
N LEU A 102 23.78 8.97 5.54
CA LEU A 102 22.58 9.81 5.48
C LEU A 102 23.02 11.26 5.70
#